data_AF-A0A828Z6U9-F1
#
_entry.id   AF-A0A828Z6U9-F1
#
_cell.length_a   1.000
_cell.length_b   1.000
_cell.length_c   1.000
_cell.angle_alpha   90.00
_cell.angle_beta   90.00
_cell.angle_gamma   90.00
#
_symmetry.space_group_name_H-M   'P 1'
#
loop_
_entity.id
_entity.type
_entity.pdbx_description
1 polymer ?
#
loop_
_entity_poly.entity_id
_entity_poly.type
_entity_poly.pdbx_seq_one_letter_code
_entity_poly.pdbx_strand_id
1 'polypeptide(L)'
;MKLRKEVEETRRSYHLEPTLNSVHRSSLLVPEIPGSIAEISFLNHFLIKRNNRYVACRITAIDLEGRRIESRQYQIDEPRVYTFTLSGMVNISVSTYLVEFFSSANLFIPFPAVMIMHRGPGFLNQVHAYNRILNDIFEEDVVNKVPVREASIDLDLNKNSSTFVIFTAGQFECEGELVFQILTATDVYSTTYPLKIKRFGNQKIVIREIFPNLPADIKGVLKIQQPSQVFFYGRLMVGKCMSDSDTFSANHSYYDSSETHEYWDNNLSLRFFPFFQELENRVCLYPIASPSTLRISILVVSVDGLKQREIEVGTLTSPGTELIDVSVTSLAEVLGFSVREIGSFAVKAYSDTGRIPTRISQQLIYGKSNLPSSINVILVNSEEFVPTGRNGLTWGQSVIGSHYDSWLGIIHRGMPESPKDNDLIEVTFYDITGEIARRTWRISYGVAVRISIKEELANEIGSLSDEVPSYIWWVITTPKPVYYAYSVTLNQKTGNCSGEHGF
;
A
#
# COMPACT_ATOMS: atom_id res chain seq x y z
N MET A 1 -17.00 -6.54 0.53
CA MET A 1 -16.10 -6.18 1.64
C MET A 1 -16.55 -6.87 2.92
N LYS A 2 -15.65 -7.65 3.54
CA LYS A 2 -15.86 -8.28 4.85
C LYS A 2 -15.80 -7.24 5.99
N LEU A 3 -16.54 -7.41 7.08
CA LEU A 3 -16.45 -6.51 8.25
C LEU A 3 -15.09 -6.66 8.97
N ARG A 4 -14.59 -5.60 9.63
CA ARG A 4 -13.25 -5.64 10.26
C ARG A 4 -13.21 -6.58 11.45
N LYS A 5 -14.25 -6.62 12.29
CA LYS A 5 -14.39 -7.55 13.41
C LYS A 5 -14.38 -9.00 12.94
N GLU A 6 -15.08 -9.32 11.85
CA GLU A 6 -15.03 -10.66 11.24
C GLU A 6 -13.63 -11.02 10.71
N VAL A 7 -12.88 -10.05 10.18
CA VAL A 7 -11.46 -10.24 9.79
C VAL A 7 -10.61 -10.55 11.02
N GLU A 8 -10.80 -9.85 12.14
CA GLU A 8 -10.09 -10.12 13.39
C GLU A 8 -10.45 -11.48 14.00
N GLU A 9 -11.72 -11.87 13.98
CA GLU A 9 -12.17 -13.22 14.39
C GLU A 9 -11.50 -14.29 13.54
N THR A 10 -11.49 -14.10 12.22
CA THR A 10 -10.80 -15.02 11.29
C THR A 10 -9.33 -15.14 11.64
N ARG A 11 -8.64 -14.02 11.89
CA ARG A 11 -7.22 -14.01 12.32
C ARG A 11 -6.99 -14.80 13.61
N ARG A 12 -7.89 -14.66 14.60
CA ARG A 12 -7.84 -15.43 15.86
C ARG A 12 -8.02 -16.92 15.60
N SER A 13 -9.02 -17.31 14.81
CA SER A 13 -9.27 -18.73 14.47
C SER A 13 -8.10 -19.36 13.73
N TYR A 14 -7.55 -18.72 12.70
CA TYR A 14 -6.36 -19.21 11.98
C TYR A 14 -5.12 -19.32 12.88
N HIS A 15 -5.00 -18.44 13.88
CA HIS A 15 -3.90 -18.52 14.84
C HIS A 15 -4.01 -19.74 15.76
N LEU A 16 -5.23 -20.08 16.16
CA LEU A 16 -5.53 -21.24 17.00
C LEU A 16 -5.44 -22.55 16.21
N GLU A 17 -5.97 -22.57 14.98
CA GLU A 17 -6.00 -23.73 14.10
C GLU A 17 -5.43 -23.39 12.70
N PRO A 18 -4.11 -23.53 12.51
CA PRO A 18 -3.42 -23.17 11.25
C PRO A 18 -3.85 -23.97 10.02
N THR A 19 -4.56 -25.09 10.21
CA THR A 19 -5.05 -25.98 9.16
C THR A 19 -6.45 -25.62 8.67
N LEU A 20 -7.16 -24.75 9.39
CA LEU A 20 -8.50 -24.32 9.02
C LEU A 20 -8.45 -23.59 7.66
N ASN A 21 -9.40 -23.88 6.76
CA ASN A 21 -9.57 -23.18 5.48
C ASN A 21 -8.23 -22.94 4.75
N SER A 22 -7.48 -24.02 4.52
CA SER A 22 -6.13 -23.96 3.97
C SER A 22 -6.11 -23.38 2.56
N VAL A 23 -5.04 -22.65 2.25
CA VAL A 23 -4.84 -21.97 0.97
C VAL A 23 -3.69 -22.64 0.24
N HIS A 24 -3.93 -23.12 -0.97
CA HIS A 24 -2.91 -23.82 -1.78
C HIS A 24 -2.58 -23.08 -3.08
N ARG A 25 -3.28 -21.97 -3.33
CA ARG A 25 -3.07 -21.09 -4.47
C ARG A 25 -3.16 -19.63 -4.02
N SER A 26 -2.19 -18.84 -4.44
CA SER A 26 -2.19 -17.38 -4.32
C SER A 26 -2.01 -16.79 -5.70
N SER A 27 -2.63 -15.64 -6.00
CA SER A 27 -2.48 -15.03 -7.33
C SER A 27 -2.49 -13.52 -7.30
N LEU A 28 -2.02 -12.92 -8.38
CA LEU A 28 -2.15 -11.50 -8.68
C LEU A 28 -2.18 -11.29 -10.21
N LEU A 29 -2.72 -10.15 -10.65
CA LEU A 29 -2.61 -9.66 -12.02
C LEU A 29 -1.69 -8.44 -12.07
N VAL A 30 -0.82 -8.41 -13.07
CA VAL A 30 0.08 -7.30 -13.35
C VAL A 30 -0.30 -6.72 -14.71
N PRO A 31 -0.92 -5.53 -14.78
CA PRO A 31 -1.26 -4.92 -16.06
C PRO A 31 0.00 -4.48 -16.80
N GLU A 32 0.05 -4.70 -18.11
CA GLU A 32 0.99 -4.03 -19.00
C GLU A 32 0.49 -2.59 -19.19
N ILE A 33 1.32 -1.60 -18.83
CA ILE A 33 0.95 -0.18 -18.92
C ILE A 33 1.84 0.48 -19.98
N PRO A 34 1.26 1.10 -21.04
CA PRO A 34 2.03 1.80 -22.06
C PRO A 34 3.02 2.81 -21.46
N GLY A 35 4.21 2.90 -22.05
CA GLY A 35 5.27 3.81 -21.61
C GLY A 35 6.04 3.33 -20.37
N SER A 36 5.77 2.13 -19.87
CA SER A 36 6.46 1.52 -18.73
C SER A 36 6.87 0.08 -18.98
N ILE A 37 7.84 -0.40 -18.21
CA ILE A 37 8.27 -1.79 -18.11
C ILE A 37 7.64 -2.35 -16.84
N ALA A 38 6.76 -3.34 -17.00
CA ALA A 38 6.16 -4.11 -15.94
C ALA A 38 7.13 -5.17 -15.41
N GLU A 39 7.30 -5.19 -14.10
CA GLU A 39 8.16 -6.13 -13.38
C GLU A 39 7.45 -6.61 -12.11
N ILE A 40 7.88 -7.74 -11.58
CA ILE A 40 7.54 -8.16 -10.22
C ILE A 40 8.80 -8.47 -9.42
N SER A 41 8.74 -8.23 -8.12
CA SER A 41 9.78 -8.63 -7.18
C SER A 41 9.16 -9.19 -5.91
N PHE A 42 9.78 -10.22 -5.34
CA PHE A 42 9.39 -10.75 -4.03
C PHE A 42 10.55 -11.50 -3.39
N LEU A 43 10.62 -11.41 -2.06
CA LEU A 43 11.42 -12.32 -1.25
C LEU A 43 10.68 -13.65 -1.09
N ASN A 44 11.40 -14.78 -1.04
CA ASN A 44 10.83 -16.10 -0.70
C ASN A 44 10.38 -16.18 0.77
N HIS A 45 9.34 -15.41 1.09
CA HIS A 45 8.72 -15.36 2.40
C HIS A 45 8.05 -16.68 2.77
N PHE A 46 7.67 -17.51 1.78
CA PHE A 46 7.15 -18.86 2.03
C PHE A 46 8.19 -19.73 2.76
N LEU A 47 9.45 -19.69 2.30
CA LEU A 47 10.54 -20.38 2.96
C LEU A 47 10.92 -19.69 4.28
N ILE A 48 11.12 -18.38 4.27
CA ILE A 48 11.64 -17.64 5.44
C ILE A 48 10.66 -17.66 6.62
N LYS A 49 9.36 -17.43 6.38
CA LYS A 49 8.34 -17.34 7.43
C LYS A 49 7.77 -18.69 7.85
N ARG A 50 7.76 -19.67 6.94
CA ARG A 50 6.99 -20.92 7.10
C ARG A 50 7.78 -22.19 6.81
N ASN A 51 9.05 -22.10 6.42
CA ASN A 51 9.87 -23.23 5.99
C ASN A 51 9.21 -24.05 4.87
N ASN A 52 8.40 -23.39 4.01
CA ASN A 52 7.81 -24.04 2.84
C ASN A 52 8.82 -24.05 1.70
N ARG A 53 9.34 -25.24 1.37
CA ARG A 53 10.44 -25.45 0.40
C ARG A 53 9.98 -25.65 -1.04
N TYR A 54 8.68 -25.88 -1.26
CA TYR A 54 8.16 -26.32 -2.55
C TYR A 54 7.01 -25.41 -2.99
N VAL A 55 7.37 -24.22 -3.46
CA VAL A 55 6.42 -23.29 -4.07
C VAL A 55 6.74 -23.14 -5.55
N ALA A 56 5.75 -23.39 -6.40
CA ALA A 56 5.84 -23.12 -7.83
C ALA A 56 5.22 -21.76 -8.12
N CYS A 57 5.98 -20.87 -8.77
CA CYS A 57 5.48 -19.62 -9.33
C CYS A 57 5.20 -19.83 -10.83
N ARG A 58 3.97 -19.60 -11.28
CA ARG A 58 3.58 -19.65 -12.68
C ARG A 58 3.24 -18.25 -13.16
N ILE A 59 3.89 -17.82 -14.23
CA ILE A 59 3.66 -16.52 -14.87
C ILE A 59 3.06 -16.78 -16.24
N THR A 60 1.89 -16.21 -16.50
CA THR A 60 1.13 -16.39 -17.74
C THR A 60 0.92 -15.05 -18.43
N ALA A 61 1.47 -14.88 -19.63
CA ALA A 61 1.22 -13.72 -20.47
C ALA A 61 -0.12 -13.87 -21.20
N ILE A 62 -0.93 -12.81 -21.20
CA ILE A 62 -2.30 -12.81 -21.75
C ILE A 62 -2.41 -11.66 -22.76
N ASP A 63 -2.88 -11.97 -23.98
CA ASP A 63 -3.02 -10.98 -25.05
C ASP A 63 -4.19 -10.00 -24.82
N LEU A 64 -4.35 -9.05 -25.74
CA LEU A 64 -5.38 -8.01 -25.70
C LEU A 64 -6.80 -8.57 -25.84
N GLU A 65 -6.95 -9.77 -26.39
CA GLU A 65 -8.20 -10.50 -26.53
C GLU A 65 -8.50 -11.40 -25.32
N GLY A 66 -7.63 -11.42 -24.30
CA GLY A 66 -7.79 -12.24 -23.10
C GLY A 66 -7.40 -13.70 -23.29
N ARG A 67 -6.64 -14.05 -24.33
CA ARG A 67 -6.14 -15.40 -24.59
C ARG A 67 -4.75 -15.56 -24.00
N ARG A 68 -4.48 -16.76 -23.48
CA ARG A 68 -3.13 -17.12 -23.02
C ARG A 68 -2.18 -17.16 -24.22
N ILE A 69 -1.07 -16.44 -24.13
CA ILE A 69 0.04 -16.50 -25.08
C ILE A 69 0.98 -17.64 -24.67
N GLU A 70 1.61 -17.50 -23.50
CA GLU A 70 2.60 -18.43 -22.97
C GLU A 70 2.49 -18.49 -21.44
N SER A 71 2.84 -19.62 -20.84
CA SER A 71 2.93 -19.78 -19.38
C SER A 71 4.25 -20.44 -19.01
N ARG A 72 5.00 -19.82 -18.10
CA ARG A 72 6.29 -20.32 -17.59
C ARG A 72 6.19 -20.61 -16.11
N GLN A 73 6.77 -21.73 -15.69
CA GLN A 73 6.84 -22.13 -14.29
C GLN A 73 8.27 -21.94 -13.78
N TYR A 74 8.38 -21.41 -12.57
CA TYR A 74 9.61 -21.18 -11.84
C TYR A 74 9.50 -21.82 -10.45
N GLN A 75 10.58 -22.45 -10.01
CA GLN A 75 10.66 -22.98 -8.65
C GLN A 75 11.16 -21.88 -7.71
N ILE A 76 10.52 -21.77 -6.55
CA ILE A 76 10.83 -20.78 -5.50
C ILE A 76 11.31 -21.54 -4.26
N ASP A 77 12.62 -21.79 -4.18
CA ASP A 77 13.23 -22.72 -3.21
C ASP A 77 14.42 -22.15 -2.45
N GLU A 78 14.97 -21.02 -2.87
CA GLU A 78 16.06 -20.31 -2.18
C GLU A 78 15.56 -19.09 -1.38
N PRO A 79 16.19 -18.75 -0.23
CA PRO A 79 15.87 -17.57 0.57
C PRO A 79 16.52 -16.32 -0.02
N ARG A 80 16.07 -15.92 -1.22
CA ARG A 80 16.58 -14.78 -1.98
C ARG A 80 15.45 -13.98 -2.60
N VAL A 81 15.80 -12.84 -3.18
CA VAL A 81 14.89 -12.03 -3.99
C VAL A 81 14.72 -12.68 -5.36
N TYR A 82 13.47 -12.83 -5.78
CA TYR A 82 13.09 -13.20 -7.13
C TYR A 82 12.56 -11.96 -7.83
N THR A 83 13.13 -11.67 -9.00
CA THR A 83 12.73 -10.54 -9.84
C THR A 83 12.47 -11.05 -11.24
N PHE A 84 11.33 -10.68 -11.81
CA PHE A 84 10.96 -11.01 -13.17
C PHE A 84 10.58 -9.75 -13.92
N THR A 85 11.32 -9.44 -14.98
CA THR A 85 10.87 -8.48 -15.99
C THR A 85 9.83 -9.15 -16.86
N LEU A 86 8.60 -8.63 -16.84
CA LEU A 86 7.45 -9.22 -17.53
C LEU A 86 7.30 -8.66 -18.93
N SER A 87 7.39 -7.33 -19.08
CA SER A 87 7.36 -6.69 -20.39
C SER A 87 8.43 -7.26 -21.30
N GLY A 88 8.02 -7.69 -22.49
CA GLY A 88 8.92 -8.28 -23.48
C GLY A 88 9.28 -9.74 -23.23
N MET A 89 8.69 -10.43 -22.23
CA MET A 89 8.92 -11.88 -22.04
C MET A 89 8.39 -12.74 -23.20
N VAL A 90 7.47 -12.18 -24.00
CA VAL A 90 6.90 -12.72 -25.24
C VAL A 90 6.94 -11.65 -26.34
N ASN A 91 6.93 -12.08 -27.61
CA ASN A 91 7.04 -11.21 -28.79
C ASN A 91 5.69 -10.67 -29.30
N ILE A 92 4.63 -10.78 -28.51
CA ILE A 92 3.27 -10.36 -28.87
C ILE A 92 2.79 -9.37 -27.80
N SER A 93 1.96 -8.40 -28.19
CA SER A 93 1.35 -7.46 -27.25
C SER A 93 0.61 -8.17 -26.13
N VAL A 94 0.94 -7.79 -24.89
CA VAL A 94 0.35 -8.33 -23.66
C VAL A 94 -0.60 -7.28 -23.09
N SER A 95 -1.76 -7.73 -22.61
CA SER A 95 -2.64 -6.93 -21.77
C SER A 95 -2.20 -6.97 -20.31
N THR A 96 -2.03 -8.19 -19.79
CA THR A 96 -1.80 -8.44 -18.36
C THR A 96 -1.03 -9.74 -18.19
N TYR A 97 -0.26 -9.85 -17.11
CA TYR A 97 0.35 -11.09 -16.65
C TYR A 97 -0.41 -11.63 -15.45
N LEU A 98 -0.83 -12.89 -15.52
CA LEU A 98 -1.34 -13.63 -14.36
C LEU A 98 -0.19 -14.36 -13.68
N VAL A 99 0.05 -14.01 -12.42
CA VAL A 99 1.10 -14.61 -11.59
C VAL A 99 0.43 -15.43 -10.49
N GLU A 100 0.81 -16.70 -10.38
CA GLU A 100 0.19 -17.66 -9.47
C GLU A 100 1.25 -18.44 -8.68
N PHE A 101 1.02 -18.62 -7.40
CA PHE A 101 1.84 -19.46 -6.52
C PHE A 101 1.05 -20.70 -6.14
N PHE A 102 1.67 -21.87 -6.27
CA PHE A 102 1.07 -23.15 -5.93
C PHE A 102 1.95 -23.90 -4.93
N SER A 103 1.32 -24.59 -3.99
CA SER A 103 2.01 -25.39 -2.98
C SER A 103 1.12 -26.51 -2.45
N SER A 104 1.72 -27.68 -2.20
CA SER A 104 1.05 -28.77 -1.48
C SER A 104 0.87 -28.46 0.01
N ALA A 105 1.74 -27.63 0.58
CA ALA A 105 1.59 -27.07 1.92
C ALA A 105 0.72 -25.81 1.91
N ASN A 106 0.08 -25.51 3.05
CA ASN A 106 -0.72 -24.31 3.23
C ASN A 106 0.13 -23.04 3.06
N LEU A 107 -0.24 -22.19 2.09
CA LEU A 107 0.36 -20.87 1.84
C LEU A 107 -0.15 -19.82 2.84
N PHE A 108 -1.24 -20.09 3.56
CA PHE A 108 -1.94 -19.22 4.52
C PHE A 108 -2.57 -17.95 3.94
N ILE A 109 -1.99 -17.39 2.88
CA ILE A 109 -2.40 -16.10 2.34
C ILE A 109 -2.74 -16.28 0.86
N PRO A 110 -4.00 -16.09 0.43
CA PRO A 110 -4.37 -16.20 -0.98
C PRO A 110 -3.86 -15.01 -1.81
N PHE A 111 -3.29 -14.03 -1.11
CA PHE A 111 -2.82 -12.77 -1.61
C PHE A 111 -1.30 -12.69 -1.39
N PRO A 112 -0.47 -12.87 -2.43
CA PRO A 112 0.97 -13.03 -2.23
C PRO A 112 1.64 -11.69 -1.90
N ALA A 113 2.67 -11.71 -1.05
CA ALA A 113 3.48 -10.54 -0.75
C ALA A 113 4.48 -10.25 -1.88
N VAL A 114 3.94 -9.77 -3.01
CA VAL A 114 4.67 -9.45 -4.25
C VAL A 114 4.52 -7.97 -4.53
N MET A 115 5.65 -7.33 -4.85
CA MET A 115 5.67 -5.96 -5.36
C MET A 115 5.51 -6.00 -6.87
N ILE A 116 4.57 -5.19 -7.36
CA ILE A 116 4.37 -4.90 -8.77
C ILE A 116 5.05 -3.58 -9.05
N MET A 117 5.95 -3.57 -10.03
CA MET A 117 6.62 -2.35 -10.45
C MET A 117 6.31 -2.00 -11.89
N HIS A 118 6.15 -0.71 -12.14
CA HIS A 118 6.12 -0.12 -13.47
C HIS A 118 7.19 0.94 -13.53
N ARG A 119 8.23 0.73 -14.33
CA ARG A 119 9.36 1.66 -14.47
C ARG A 119 9.44 2.26 -15.86
N GLY A 120 9.80 3.52 -15.94
CA GLY A 120 10.07 4.21 -17.20
C GLY A 120 11.07 5.34 -16.98
N PRO A 121 11.32 6.16 -18.02
CA PRO A 121 12.28 7.25 -17.92
C PRO A 121 11.94 8.20 -16.76
N GLY A 122 12.80 8.25 -15.75
CA GLY A 122 12.67 9.18 -14.63
C GLY A 122 11.58 8.84 -13.60
N PHE A 123 10.97 7.66 -13.64
CA PHE A 123 10.00 7.23 -12.62
C PHE A 123 9.98 5.72 -12.42
N LEU A 124 9.64 5.34 -11.19
CA LEU A 124 9.39 3.96 -10.80
C LEU A 124 8.15 4.00 -9.91
N ASN A 125 7.10 3.31 -10.33
CA ASN A 125 5.95 3.04 -9.49
C ASN A 125 6.10 1.68 -8.83
N GLN A 126 5.76 1.59 -7.54
CA GLN A 126 5.75 0.36 -6.76
C GLN A 126 4.42 0.30 -6.01
N VAL A 127 3.72 -0.82 -6.18
CA VAL A 127 2.50 -1.12 -5.43
C VAL A 127 2.53 -2.60 -5.11
N HIS A 128 2.18 -2.97 -3.88
CA HIS A 128 2.01 -4.38 -3.60
C HIS A 128 0.82 -4.95 -4.38
N ALA A 129 0.72 -6.28 -4.48
CA ALA A 129 -0.44 -6.90 -5.10
C ALA A 129 -1.73 -6.20 -4.62
N TYR A 130 -2.67 -5.93 -5.52
CA TYR A 130 -3.91 -5.22 -5.18
C TYR A 130 -5.16 -5.88 -5.80
N ASN A 131 -4.95 -7.00 -6.47
CA ASN A 131 -6.00 -7.78 -7.10
C ASN A 131 -5.61 -9.26 -7.12
N ARG A 132 -6.59 -10.16 -7.28
CA ARG A 132 -6.36 -11.60 -7.46
C ARG A 132 -7.60 -12.33 -7.99
N ILE A 133 -7.39 -13.54 -8.48
CA ILE A 133 -8.47 -14.50 -8.76
C ILE A 133 -8.81 -15.24 -7.47
N LEU A 134 -10.10 -15.34 -7.15
CA LEU A 134 -10.59 -16.09 -5.99
C LEU A 134 -10.47 -17.59 -6.23
N ASN A 135 -10.25 -18.35 -5.16
CA ASN A 135 -9.87 -19.76 -5.25
C ASN A 135 -11.06 -20.71 -5.37
N ASP A 136 -12.23 -20.35 -4.82
CA ASP A 136 -13.43 -21.18 -4.84
C ASP A 136 -14.71 -20.35 -4.63
N ILE A 137 -15.86 -21.02 -4.71
CA ILE A 137 -17.18 -20.41 -4.60
C ILE A 137 -17.48 -19.88 -3.19
N PHE A 138 -16.95 -20.52 -2.14
CA PHE A 138 -17.17 -20.08 -0.77
C PHE A 138 -16.41 -18.79 -0.48
N GLU A 139 -15.23 -18.63 -1.08
CA GLU A 139 -14.50 -17.37 -1.05
C GLU A 139 -15.24 -16.26 -1.82
N GLU A 140 -15.77 -16.55 -3.01
CA GLU A 140 -16.62 -15.63 -3.78
C GLU A 140 -17.81 -15.13 -2.97
N ASP A 141 -18.55 -16.05 -2.35
CA ASP A 141 -19.74 -15.77 -1.53
C ASP A 141 -19.46 -14.84 -0.35
N VAL A 142 -18.21 -14.77 0.12
CA VAL A 142 -17.81 -13.91 1.24
C VAL A 142 -17.21 -12.59 0.75
N VAL A 143 -16.27 -12.65 -0.19
CA VAL A 143 -15.48 -11.48 -0.63
C VAL A 143 -16.36 -10.50 -1.40
N ASN A 144 -17.16 -11.02 -2.35
CA ASN A 144 -17.97 -10.23 -3.28
C ASN A 144 -19.42 -10.03 -2.82
N LYS A 145 -19.77 -10.49 -1.61
CA LYS A 145 -21.10 -10.35 -1.00
C LYS A 145 -21.63 -8.92 -0.93
N VAL A 146 -20.75 -8.00 -0.49
CA VAL A 146 -21.11 -6.60 -0.24
C VAL A 146 -20.25 -5.72 -1.13
N PRO A 147 -20.78 -5.23 -2.27
CA PRO A 147 -20.08 -4.24 -3.07
C PRO A 147 -20.00 -2.94 -2.28
N VAL A 148 -18.86 -2.28 -2.36
CA VAL A 148 -18.65 -0.94 -1.78
C VAL A 148 -17.88 -0.09 -2.77
N ARG A 149 -18.04 1.23 -2.66
CA ARG A 149 -17.28 2.16 -3.49
C ARG A 149 -15.80 2.13 -3.11
N GLU A 150 -14.98 2.35 -4.11
CA GLU A 150 -13.56 2.68 -3.98
C GLU A 150 -13.44 4.16 -3.61
N ALA A 151 -12.57 4.47 -2.65
CA ALA A 151 -12.36 5.83 -2.14
C ALA A 151 -10.92 5.98 -1.60
N SER A 152 -10.66 6.98 -0.76
CA SER A 152 -9.31 7.31 -0.27
C SER A 152 -8.33 7.55 -1.43
N ILE A 153 -8.75 8.31 -2.43
CA ILE A 153 -7.99 8.61 -3.64
C ILE A 153 -7.65 10.09 -3.62
N ASP A 154 -6.37 10.44 -3.76
CA ASP A 154 -5.97 11.83 -3.87
C ASP A 154 -6.53 12.42 -5.18
N LEU A 155 -7.30 13.50 -5.06
CA LEU A 155 -7.84 14.24 -6.19
C LEU A 155 -6.86 15.38 -6.54
N ASP A 156 -6.16 15.21 -7.65
CA ASP A 156 -5.23 16.17 -8.23
C ASP A 156 -5.70 16.44 -9.66
N LEU A 157 -6.07 17.69 -9.94
CA LEU A 157 -6.63 18.07 -11.23
C LEU A 157 -5.98 19.40 -11.64
N ASN A 158 -4.71 19.33 -12.01
CA ASN A 158 -3.92 20.53 -12.32
C ASN A 158 -3.68 20.64 -13.83
N LYS A 159 -3.02 21.72 -14.26
CA LYS A 159 -2.70 21.93 -15.68
C LYS A 159 -1.77 20.87 -16.26
N ASN A 160 -0.82 20.37 -15.45
CA ASN A 160 0.26 19.49 -15.89
C ASN A 160 0.14 18.07 -15.30
N SER A 161 -0.91 17.80 -14.52
CA SER A 161 -1.10 16.51 -13.85
C SER A 161 -2.56 16.24 -13.57
N SER A 162 -2.92 14.96 -13.55
CA SER A 162 -4.27 14.51 -13.21
C SER A 162 -4.22 13.22 -12.42
N THR A 163 -5.17 13.06 -11.50
CA THR A 163 -5.56 11.76 -10.97
C THR A 163 -5.99 10.87 -12.14
N PHE A 164 -5.60 9.61 -12.07
CA PHE A 164 -6.05 8.56 -12.96
C PHE A 164 -6.40 7.31 -12.17
N VAL A 165 -7.14 6.42 -12.81
CA VAL A 165 -7.42 5.08 -12.31
C VAL A 165 -7.15 4.06 -13.39
N ILE A 166 -6.72 2.87 -12.99
CA ILE A 166 -6.64 1.69 -13.85
C ILE A 166 -7.63 0.67 -13.31
N PHE A 167 -8.61 0.37 -14.14
CA PHE A 167 -9.53 -0.74 -13.93
C PHE A 167 -8.96 -2.01 -14.57
N THR A 168 -9.05 -3.13 -13.86
CA THR A 168 -8.62 -4.44 -14.36
C THR A 168 -9.78 -5.42 -14.29
N ALA A 169 -10.04 -6.12 -15.39
CA ALA A 169 -11.00 -7.20 -15.47
C ALA A 169 -10.38 -8.52 -14.98
N GLY A 170 -11.16 -9.32 -14.25
CA GLY A 170 -10.79 -10.65 -13.83
C GLY A 170 -10.85 -11.70 -14.95
N GLN A 171 -11.10 -12.95 -14.59
CA GLN A 171 -11.10 -14.07 -15.54
C GLN A 171 -12.31 -14.12 -16.50
N PHE A 172 -13.27 -13.21 -16.34
CA PHE A 172 -14.41 -13.02 -17.24
C PHE A 172 -14.38 -11.64 -17.88
N GLU A 173 -15.00 -11.52 -19.04
CA GLU A 173 -15.24 -10.22 -19.68
C GLU A 173 -16.14 -9.38 -18.76
N CYS A 174 -15.82 -8.09 -18.66
CA CYS A 174 -16.56 -7.13 -17.87
C CYS A 174 -17.23 -6.11 -18.80
N GLU A 175 -18.55 -6.23 -18.91
CA GLU A 175 -19.41 -5.21 -19.50
C GLU A 175 -20.22 -4.55 -18.38
N GLY A 176 -20.13 -3.23 -18.26
CA GLY A 176 -20.75 -2.50 -17.15
C GLY A 176 -20.35 -1.04 -17.14
N GLU A 177 -20.40 -0.39 -15.98
CA GLU A 177 -20.03 1.02 -15.85
C GLU A 177 -19.25 1.25 -14.56
N LEU A 178 -18.28 2.17 -14.62
CA LEU A 178 -17.73 2.82 -13.43
C LEU A 178 -18.57 4.06 -13.14
N VAL A 179 -19.02 4.22 -11.90
CA VAL A 179 -19.72 5.42 -11.45
C VAL A 179 -18.78 6.27 -10.61
N PHE A 180 -18.38 7.43 -11.13
CA PHE A 180 -17.51 8.37 -10.45
C PHE A 180 -18.34 9.43 -9.73
N GLN A 181 -17.96 9.76 -8.51
CA GLN A 181 -18.52 10.86 -7.73
C GLN A 181 -17.39 11.66 -7.08
N ILE A 182 -17.44 12.98 -7.25
CA ILE A 182 -16.57 13.93 -6.52
C ILE A 182 -17.48 14.77 -5.64
N LEU A 183 -17.33 14.62 -4.33
CA LEU A 183 -18.08 15.38 -3.34
C LEU A 183 -17.21 16.55 -2.85
N THR A 184 -17.71 17.78 -2.98
CA THR A 184 -17.08 19.00 -2.44
C THR A 184 -17.96 19.62 -1.38
N ALA A 185 -17.49 20.69 -0.73
CA ALA A 185 -18.29 21.43 0.25
C ALA A 185 -19.60 22.00 -0.34
N THR A 186 -19.61 22.33 -1.64
CA THR A 186 -20.73 23.03 -2.30
C THR A 186 -21.49 22.16 -3.29
N ASP A 187 -20.83 21.18 -3.92
CA ASP A 187 -21.35 20.49 -5.10
C ASP A 187 -21.06 19.00 -5.06
N VAL A 188 -21.85 18.25 -5.83
CA VAL A 188 -21.59 16.83 -6.13
C VAL A 188 -21.50 16.68 -7.64
N TYR A 189 -20.33 16.28 -8.11
CA TYR A 189 -20.09 16.00 -9.53
C TYR A 189 -20.16 14.49 -9.74
N SER A 190 -20.95 14.04 -10.71
CA SER A 190 -21.11 12.61 -11.00
C SER A 190 -21.02 12.37 -12.50
N THR A 191 -20.39 11.26 -12.88
CA THR A 191 -20.40 10.75 -14.26
C THR A 191 -20.31 9.24 -14.25
N THR A 192 -20.84 8.60 -15.29
CA THR A 192 -20.62 7.18 -15.55
C THR A 192 -19.62 7.03 -16.69
N TYR A 193 -18.82 5.96 -16.63
CA TYR A 193 -17.88 5.59 -17.67
C TYR A 193 -18.19 4.16 -18.12
N PRO A 194 -18.64 3.94 -19.36
CA PRO A 194 -18.95 2.61 -19.84
C PRO A 194 -17.68 1.77 -19.98
N LEU A 195 -17.75 0.54 -19.50
CA LEU A 195 -16.69 -0.46 -19.59
C LEU A 195 -17.12 -1.59 -20.53
N LYS A 196 -16.20 -1.95 -21.43
CA LYS A 196 -16.27 -3.17 -22.23
C LYS A 196 -14.87 -3.76 -22.33
N ILE A 197 -14.49 -4.47 -21.28
CA ILE A 197 -13.11 -4.95 -21.07
C ILE A 197 -13.08 -6.46 -21.17
N LYS A 198 -12.27 -6.99 -22.09
CA LYS A 198 -12.04 -8.43 -22.22
C LYS A 198 -11.49 -9.00 -20.92
N ARG A 199 -11.68 -10.30 -20.69
CA ARG A 199 -11.11 -10.97 -19.51
C ARG A 199 -9.60 -10.71 -19.42
N PHE A 200 -9.11 -10.44 -18.21
CA PHE A 200 -7.73 -10.04 -17.95
C PHE A 200 -7.29 -8.75 -18.69
N GLY A 201 -8.24 -8.00 -19.23
CA GLY A 201 -8.04 -6.68 -19.79
C GLY A 201 -7.83 -5.63 -18.71
N ASN A 202 -7.21 -4.51 -19.06
CA ASN A 202 -7.16 -3.34 -18.19
C ASN A 202 -7.41 -2.06 -18.99
N GLN A 203 -7.82 -0.99 -18.31
CA GLN A 203 -8.05 0.32 -18.91
C GLN A 203 -7.66 1.44 -17.96
N LYS A 204 -6.81 2.35 -18.44
CA LYS A 204 -6.50 3.63 -17.78
C LYS A 204 -7.56 4.67 -18.10
N ILE A 205 -8.05 5.36 -17.09
CA ILE A 205 -9.03 6.44 -17.18
C ILE A 205 -8.47 7.65 -16.43
N VAL A 206 -8.33 8.78 -17.12
CA VAL A 206 -7.82 10.02 -16.52
C VAL A 206 -8.99 10.89 -16.06
N ILE A 207 -9.01 11.29 -14.78
CA ILE A 207 -10.16 11.99 -14.18
C ILE A 207 -10.45 13.32 -14.89
N ARG A 208 -9.41 14.04 -15.31
CA ARG A 208 -9.55 15.29 -16.09
C ARG A 208 -10.28 15.10 -17.42
N GLU A 209 -10.16 13.94 -18.07
CA GLU A 209 -10.81 13.66 -19.37
C GLU A 209 -12.31 13.41 -19.22
N ILE A 210 -12.73 12.77 -18.12
CA ILE A 210 -14.16 12.53 -17.82
C ILE A 210 -14.82 13.72 -17.13
N PHE A 211 -14.05 14.62 -16.54
CA PHE A 211 -14.51 15.87 -15.92
C PHE A 211 -13.76 17.10 -16.48
N PRO A 212 -13.94 17.44 -17.77
CA PRO A 212 -13.13 18.48 -18.43
C PRO A 212 -13.36 19.89 -17.87
N ASN A 213 -14.55 20.15 -17.32
CA ASN A 213 -14.97 21.49 -16.89
C ASN A 213 -14.76 21.76 -15.39
N LEU A 214 -14.19 20.81 -14.63
CA LEU A 214 -13.91 21.07 -13.22
C LEU A 214 -12.79 22.10 -13.06
N PRO A 215 -12.84 22.98 -12.04
CA PRO A 215 -11.76 23.90 -11.73
C PRO A 215 -10.40 23.19 -11.62
N ALA A 216 -9.33 23.91 -11.96
CA ALA A 216 -7.99 23.49 -11.53
C ALA A 216 -7.94 23.55 -9.99
N ASP A 217 -7.27 22.59 -9.36
CA ASP A 217 -7.08 22.51 -7.90
C ASP A 217 -8.35 22.25 -7.06
N ILE A 218 -9.44 21.76 -7.68
CA ILE A 218 -10.63 21.34 -6.93
C ILE A 218 -10.26 20.28 -5.87
N LYS A 219 -10.67 20.53 -4.62
CA LYS A 219 -10.56 19.57 -3.52
C LYS A 219 -11.90 18.89 -3.28
N GLY A 220 -11.87 17.58 -3.05
CA GLY A 220 -13.08 16.82 -2.77
C GLY A 220 -12.80 15.35 -2.53
N VAL A 221 -13.84 14.64 -2.12
CA VAL A 221 -13.81 13.20 -1.87
C VAL A 221 -14.19 12.48 -3.16
N LEU A 222 -13.22 11.82 -3.79
CA LEU A 222 -13.45 10.97 -4.94
C LEU A 222 -13.90 9.57 -4.49
N LYS A 223 -15.05 9.15 -5.01
CA LYS A 223 -15.64 7.81 -4.84
C LYS A 223 -15.90 7.19 -6.20
N ILE A 224 -15.63 5.89 -6.34
CA ILE A 224 -15.80 5.16 -7.61
C ILE A 224 -16.49 3.84 -7.32
N GLN A 225 -17.69 3.65 -7.88
CA GLN A 225 -18.35 2.34 -7.86
C GLN A 225 -17.84 1.50 -9.03
N GLN A 226 -17.30 0.32 -8.73
CA GLN A 226 -16.94 -0.68 -9.73
C GLN A 226 -18.15 -1.56 -10.10
N PRO A 227 -18.25 -2.07 -11.34
CA PRO A 227 -19.17 -3.14 -11.66
C PRO A 227 -18.74 -4.43 -10.94
N SER A 228 -19.71 -5.31 -10.64
CA SER A 228 -19.41 -6.61 -10.03
C SER A 228 -18.58 -7.49 -10.98
N GLN A 229 -17.62 -8.23 -10.42
CA GLN A 229 -16.78 -9.16 -11.17
C GLN A 229 -16.74 -10.51 -10.47
N VAL A 230 -17.17 -11.56 -11.15
CA VAL A 230 -17.29 -12.91 -10.58
C VAL A 230 -15.90 -13.54 -10.42
N PHE A 231 -15.65 -14.18 -9.27
CA PHE A 231 -14.39 -14.84 -8.91
C PHE A 231 -13.16 -13.92 -8.98
N PHE A 232 -13.38 -12.62 -8.81
CA PHE A 232 -12.31 -11.63 -8.85
C PHE A 232 -12.41 -10.70 -7.66
N TYR A 233 -11.27 -10.51 -7.00
CA TYR A 233 -11.08 -9.46 -6.03
C TYR A 233 -10.15 -8.42 -6.63
N GLY A 234 -10.67 -7.24 -6.94
CA GLY A 234 -9.91 -6.17 -7.58
C GLY A 234 -10.09 -4.84 -6.88
N ARG A 235 -8.99 -4.28 -6.39
CA ARG A 235 -8.89 -2.85 -6.06
C ARG A 235 -8.54 -2.08 -7.34
N LEU A 236 -8.93 -0.81 -7.41
CA LEU A 236 -8.43 0.06 -8.47
C LEU A 236 -6.98 0.44 -8.16
N MET A 237 -6.13 0.44 -9.19
CA MET A 237 -4.85 1.13 -9.10
C MET A 237 -5.10 2.60 -9.41
N VAL A 238 -4.75 3.48 -8.49
CA VAL A 238 -5.13 4.89 -8.49
C VAL A 238 -3.91 5.73 -8.15
N GLY A 239 -3.81 6.90 -8.77
CA GLY A 239 -2.68 7.77 -8.50
C GLY A 239 -2.69 9.00 -9.37
N LYS A 240 -1.53 9.62 -9.48
CA LYS A 240 -1.30 10.85 -10.24
C LYS A 240 -0.42 10.56 -11.44
N CYS A 241 -0.79 11.09 -12.59
CA CYS A 241 0.00 11.03 -13.82
C CYS A 241 0.28 12.43 -14.34
N MET A 242 1.39 12.57 -15.07
CA MET A 242 1.74 13.82 -15.75
C MET A 242 1.02 13.89 -17.10
N SER A 243 0.65 15.10 -17.52
CA SER A 243 -0.08 15.30 -18.78
C SER A 243 0.81 15.25 -20.03
N ASP A 244 2.12 15.46 -19.88
CA ASP A 244 3.10 15.58 -20.95
C ASP A 244 4.01 14.35 -21.10
N SER A 245 3.78 13.30 -20.31
CA SER A 245 4.60 12.09 -20.30
C SER A 245 3.83 10.89 -19.73
N ASP A 246 4.32 9.67 -19.98
CA ASP A 246 3.77 8.43 -19.41
C ASP A 246 4.16 8.21 -17.94
N THR A 247 4.64 9.24 -17.24
CA THR A 247 5.13 9.14 -15.87
C THR A 247 3.97 9.22 -14.86
N PHE A 248 4.05 8.38 -13.82
CA PHE A 248 3.03 8.35 -12.77
C PHE A 248 3.57 7.83 -11.43
N SER A 249 2.81 8.10 -10.37
CA SER A 249 2.93 7.46 -9.06
C SER A 249 1.54 7.07 -8.58
N ALA A 250 1.37 5.83 -8.14
CA ALA A 250 0.09 5.19 -7.90
C ALA A 250 0.21 4.05 -6.88
N ASN A 251 -0.84 3.90 -6.09
CA ASN A 251 -1.06 2.79 -5.18
C ASN A 251 -2.46 2.22 -5.46
N HIS A 252 -3.00 1.39 -4.58
CA HIS A 252 -4.38 0.91 -4.70
C HIS A 252 -5.36 1.80 -3.92
N SER A 253 -6.63 1.80 -4.33
CA SER A 253 -7.71 2.53 -3.66
C SER A 253 -8.07 1.96 -2.27
N TYR A 254 -8.82 2.77 -1.52
CA TYR A 254 -9.53 2.60 -0.22
C TYR A 254 -10.96 2.05 -0.27
N TYR A 255 -11.51 1.37 0.73
CA TYR A 255 -12.95 1.09 0.80
C TYR A 255 -13.68 2.30 1.37
N ASP A 256 -14.79 2.70 0.75
CA ASP A 256 -15.75 3.58 1.41
C ASP A 256 -16.56 2.80 2.45
N SER A 257 -16.33 3.07 3.73
CA SER A 257 -17.04 2.47 4.86
C SER A 257 -18.12 3.40 5.43
N SER A 258 -18.45 4.52 4.76
CA SER A 258 -19.39 5.52 5.30
C SER A 258 -20.84 5.07 5.44
N GLU A 259 -21.21 3.96 4.80
CA GLU A 259 -22.51 3.31 4.96
C GLU A 259 -22.46 2.09 5.92
N THR A 260 -21.27 1.74 6.43
CA THR A 260 -21.08 0.63 7.36
C THR A 260 -21.21 1.10 8.80
N HIS A 261 -21.98 0.38 9.63
CA HIS A 261 -22.13 0.68 11.06
C HIS A 261 -21.30 -0.28 11.92
N GLU A 262 -19.98 -0.15 11.85
CA GLU A 262 -19.05 -0.99 12.61
C GLU A 262 -18.09 -0.13 13.44
N TYR A 263 -17.99 -0.44 14.74
CA TYR A 263 -17.22 0.34 15.71
C TYR A 263 -16.48 -0.54 16.71
N TRP A 264 -15.33 -0.08 17.18
CA TRP A 264 -14.69 -0.53 18.42
C TRP A 264 -15.36 0.13 19.63
N ASP A 265 -15.34 -0.56 20.76
CA ASP A 265 -15.97 -0.14 22.01
C ASP A 265 -15.01 0.68 22.89
N ASN A 266 -14.31 1.62 22.27
CA ASN A 266 -13.47 2.63 22.91
C ASN A 266 -13.47 3.92 22.07
N ASN A 267 -12.65 4.90 22.47
CA ASN A 267 -12.67 6.24 21.89
C ASN A 267 -11.41 6.63 21.10
N LEU A 268 -10.44 5.74 20.90
CA LEU A 268 -9.12 6.11 20.37
C LEU A 268 -8.56 5.08 19.41
N SER A 269 -8.29 5.55 18.19
CA SER A 269 -7.48 4.83 17.21
C SER A 269 -6.32 5.75 16.82
N LEU A 270 -5.12 5.20 16.70
CA LEU A 270 -3.97 5.98 16.26
C LEU A 270 -3.02 5.14 15.43
N ARG A 271 -2.06 5.77 14.77
CA ARG A 271 -0.94 5.06 14.14
C ARG A 271 0.28 5.94 14.06
N PHE A 272 1.44 5.37 14.32
CA PHE A 272 2.73 6.04 14.14
C PHE A 272 3.31 5.81 12.74
N PHE A 273 4.09 6.79 12.30
CA PHE A 273 4.77 6.83 11.01
C PHE A 273 6.20 7.38 11.18
N PRO A 274 7.17 6.83 10.46
CA PRO A 274 8.49 7.44 10.37
C PRO A 274 8.37 8.81 9.66
N PHE A 275 9.16 9.77 10.11
CA PHE A 275 9.31 11.05 9.42
C PHE A 275 10.56 11.00 8.55
N PHE A 276 10.46 11.18 7.24
CA PHE A 276 11.63 11.22 6.34
C PHE A 276 12.00 12.68 6.05
N GLN A 277 13.08 13.16 6.65
CA GLN A 277 13.49 14.57 6.61
C GLN A 277 13.86 15.08 5.21
N GLU A 278 14.15 14.16 4.28
CA GLU A 278 14.49 14.43 2.89
C GLU A 278 13.27 14.76 2.03
N LEU A 279 12.06 14.53 2.56
CA LEU A 279 10.79 14.57 1.85
C LEU A 279 9.78 15.45 2.60
N GLU A 280 8.79 15.97 1.86
CA GLU A 280 7.53 16.42 2.45
C GLU A 280 6.81 15.22 3.05
N ASN A 281 6.34 15.37 4.29
CA ASN A 281 5.56 14.36 5.00
C ASN A 281 4.16 14.94 5.19
N ARG A 282 3.17 14.36 4.52
CA ARG A 282 1.79 14.85 4.51
C ARG A 282 0.81 13.72 4.81
N VAL A 283 -0.30 14.04 5.45
CA VAL A 283 -1.38 13.07 5.75
C VAL A 283 -2.68 13.62 5.21
N CYS A 284 -3.45 12.79 4.51
CA CYS A 284 -4.80 13.11 4.08
C CYS A 284 -5.82 12.08 4.61
N LEU A 285 -6.77 12.55 5.43
CA LEU A 285 -7.89 11.75 5.94
C LEU A 285 -9.17 12.10 5.20
N TYR A 286 -9.96 11.05 4.91
CA TYR A 286 -11.19 11.15 4.12
C TYR A 286 -12.41 10.82 5.00
N PRO A 287 -13.54 11.52 4.82
CA PRO A 287 -14.79 11.26 5.54
C PRO A 287 -15.54 10.04 4.98
N ILE A 288 -14.88 8.88 5.05
CA ILE A 288 -15.33 7.59 4.49
C ILE A 288 -15.34 6.46 5.53
N ALA A 289 -15.19 6.79 6.81
CA ALA A 289 -15.31 5.85 7.92
C ALA A 289 -16.79 5.61 8.30
N SER A 290 -17.09 4.61 9.14
CA SER A 290 -18.43 4.42 9.71
C SER A 290 -19.01 5.74 10.25
N PRO A 291 -20.33 5.98 10.18
CA PRO A 291 -20.94 7.25 10.57
C PRO A 291 -20.46 7.75 11.94
N SER A 292 -19.77 8.89 11.98
CA SER A 292 -19.11 9.40 13.17
C SER A 292 -18.60 10.84 12.99
N THR A 293 -18.31 11.50 14.10
CA THR A 293 -17.56 12.76 14.16
C THR A 293 -16.32 12.52 15.01
N LEU A 294 -15.14 12.73 14.45
CA LEU A 294 -13.86 12.40 15.07
C LEU A 294 -12.99 13.64 15.19
N ARG A 295 -12.44 13.91 16.36
CA ARG A 295 -11.38 14.92 16.51
C ARG A 295 -10.05 14.30 16.11
N ILE A 296 -9.33 14.95 15.21
CA ILE A 296 -8.05 14.45 14.68
C ILE A 296 -6.90 15.31 15.23
N SER A 297 -5.86 14.64 15.72
CA SER A 297 -4.63 15.30 16.14
C SER A 297 -3.39 14.65 15.53
N ILE A 298 -2.32 15.45 15.45
CA ILE A 298 -0.99 15.02 15.06
C ILE A 298 -0.07 15.14 16.26
N LEU A 299 0.55 14.04 16.66
CA LEU A 299 1.60 13.97 17.67
C LEU A 299 2.96 13.95 16.95
N VAL A 300 3.83 14.90 17.21
CA VAL A 300 5.20 14.95 16.69
C VAL A 300 6.17 14.50 17.79
N VAL A 301 7.10 13.60 17.43
CA VAL A 301 8.07 13.01 18.36
C VAL A 301 9.49 13.24 17.85
N SER A 302 10.38 13.69 18.73
CA SER A 302 11.79 13.89 18.39
C SER A 302 12.52 12.57 18.12
N VAL A 303 13.65 12.64 17.44
CA VAL A 303 14.54 11.50 17.14
C VAL A 303 14.95 10.69 18.37
N ASP A 304 15.06 11.34 19.53
CA ASP A 304 15.41 10.72 20.81
C ASP A 304 14.17 10.34 21.66
N GLY A 305 12.97 10.69 21.20
CA GLY A 305 11.71 10.48 21.93
C GLY A 305 11.47 11.40 23.12
N LEU A 306 12.41 12.29 23.47
CA LEU A 306 12.34 13.13 24.67
C LEU A 306 11.37 14.30 24.54
N LYS A 307 11.20 14.84 23.33
CA LYS A 307 10.31 15.94 23.03
C LYS A 307 9.11 15.42 22.24
N GLN A 308 7.93 15.62 22.82
CA GLN A 308 6.66 15.23 22.21
C GLN A 308 5.67 16.39 22.32
N ARG A 309 5.00 16.70 21.22
CA ARG A 309 3.95 17.73 21.18
C ARG A 309 2.81 17.27 20.28
N GLU A 310 1.58 17.47 20.75
CA GLU A 310 0.37 17.12 20.03
C GLU A 310 -0.40 18.40 19.67
N ILE A 311 -0.97 18.45 18.48
CA ILE A 311 -1.83 19.53 18.01
C ILE A 311 -3.10 18.94 17.38
N GLU A 312 -4.26 19.48 17.75
CA GLU A 312 -5.51 19.17 17.06
C GLU A 312 -5.52 19.87 15.70
N VAL A 313 -5.80 19.11 14.65
CA VAL A 313 -5.75 19.60 13.25
C VAL A 313 -7.13 19.77 12.63
N GLY A 314 -8.18 19.26 13.29
CA GLY A 314 -9.55 19.45 12.84
C GLY A 314 -10.49 18.35 13.31
N THR A 315 -11.73 18.45 12.83
CA THR A 315 -12.77 17.45 13.04
C THR A 315 -13.13 16.79 11.71
N LEU A 316 -13.18 15.46 11.68
CA LEU A 316 -13.58 14.67 10.53
C LEU A 316 -14.99 14.10 10.77
N THR A 317 -15.97 14.54 10.00
CA THR A 317 -17.33 14.00 10.04
C THR A 317 -17.57 13.08 8.84
N SER A 318 -17.97 11.84 9.11
CA SER A 318 -18.26 10.83 8.10
C SER A 318 -19.71 10.35 8.20
N PRO A 319 -20.43 10.13 7.08
CA PRO A 319 -20.08 10.61 5.74
C PRO A 319 -19.98 12.14 5.71
N GLY A 320 -19.14 12.67 4.82
CA GLY A 320 -18.95 14.11 4.67
C GLY A 320 -18.22 14.45 3.37
N THR A 321 -17.96 15.73 3.17
CA THR A 321 -17.27 16.27 1.99
C THR A 321 -15.93 16.93 2.32
N GLU A 322 -15.69 17.22 3.60
CA GLU A 322 -14.47 17.85 4.08
C GLU A 322 -13.43 16.81 4.46
N LEU A 323 -12.23 16.99 3.89
CA LEU A 323 -11.04 16.19 4.15
C LEU A 323 -10.10 16.94 5.10
N ILE A 324 -9.28 16.18 5.83
CA ILE A 324 -8.18 16.76 6.61
C ILE A 324 -6.89 16.46 5.84
N ASP A 325 -6.21 17.50 5.36
CA ASP A 325 -4.99 17.42 4.56
C ASP A 325 -3.92 18.30 5.21
N VAL A 326 -2.91 17.65 5.81
CA VAL A 326 -1.97 18.32 6.73
C VAL A 326 -0.52 18.00 6.39
N SER A 327 0.29 19.04 6.22
CA SER A 327 1.76 18.95 6.17
C SER A 327 2.30 18.78 7.60
N VAL A 328 2.86 17.61 7.90
CA VAL A 328 3.48 17.33 9.20
C VAL A 328 4.70 18.21 9.41
N THR A 329 5.47 18.48 8.36
CA THR A 329 6.64 19.37 8.41
C THR A 329 6.24 20.76 8.89
N SER A 330 5.21 21.36 8.28
CA SER A 330 4.73 22.70 8.65
C SER A 330 4.13 22.74 10.06
N LEU A 331 3.41 21.69 10.47
CA LEU A 331 2.87 21.60 11.83
C LEU A 331 3.99 21.46 12.88
N ALA A 332 5.04 20.68 12.59
CA ALA A 332 6.14 20.49 13.50
C ALA A 332 6.92 21.79 13.75
N GLU A 333 7.08 22.65 12.75
CA GLU A 333 7.68 23.98 12.89
C GLU A 333 6.87 24.87 13.85
N VAL A 334 5.53 24.88 13.72
CA VAL A 334 4.63 25.60 14.64
C VAL A 334 4.76 25.08 16.08
N LEU A 335 5.01 23.78 16.24
CA LEU A 335 5.27 23.12 17.52
C LEU A 335 6.71 23.32 18.03
N GLY A 336 7.52 24.10 17.31
CA GLY A 336 8.88 24.47 17.68
C GLY A 336 9.92 23.37 17.46
N PHE A 337 9.68 22.42 16.55
CA PHE A 337 10.69 21.46 16.11
C PHE A 337 11.45 22.00 14.90
N SER A 338 12.75 21.73 14.84
CA SER A 338 13.45 21.77 13.55
C SER A 338 13.25 20.46 12.80
N VAL A 339 13.29 20.48 11.46
CA VAL A 339 13.08 19.27 10.62
C VAL A 339 14.01 18.12 11.02
N ARG A 340 15.26 18.43 11.39
CA ARG A 340 16.27 17.44 11.80
C ARG A 340 16.00 16.81 13.17
N GLU A 341 15.24 17.49 14.02
CA GLU A 341 14.84 16.97 15.34
C GLU A 341 13.72 15.95 15.25
N ILE A 342 12.95 15.91 14.15
CA ILE A 342 11.76 15.06 14.04
C ILE A 342 12.18 13.63 13.70
N GLY A 343 11.79 12.68 14.55
CA GLY A 343 12.00 11.25 14.33
C GLY A 343 10.77 10.57 13.74
N SER A 344 9.60 10.92 14.25
CA SER A 344 8.34 10.30 13.87
C SER A 344 7.16 11.22 14.13
N PHE A 345 5.98 10.78 13.69
CA PHE A 345 4.71 11.37 14.10
C PHE A 345 3.63 10.29 14.25
N ALA A 346 2.55 10.61 14.94
CA ALA A 346 1.34 9.80 14.96
C ALA A 346 0.12 10.61 14.57
N VAL A 347 -0.80 9.95 13.87
CA VAL A 347 -2.15 10.44 13.63
C VAL A 347 -3.05 9.79 14.67
N LYS A 348 -3.84 10.59 15.39
CA LYS A 348 -4.75 10.11 16.43
C LYS A 348 -6.16 10.59 16.11
N ALA A 349 -7.13 9.69 16.22
CA ALA A 349 -8.54 9.98 16.07
C ALA A 349 -9.24 9.70 17.41
N TYR A 350 -9.99 10.70 17.89
CA TYR A 350 -10.76 10.61 19.11
C TYR A 350 -12.26 10.67 18.80
N SER A 351 -13.03 9.81 19.46
CA SER A 351 -14.49 9.85 19.43
C SER A 351 -15.05 10.26 20.79
N ASP A 352 -15.98 11.20 20.82
CA ASP A 352 -16.60 11.65 22.06
C ASP A 352 -17.81 10.77 22.47
N THR A 353 -18.15 9.75 21.67
CA THR A 353 -19.32 8.87 21.92
C THR A 353 -18.98 7.54 22.60
N GLY A 354 -17.72 7.33 22.99
CA GLY A 354 -17.25 6.06 23.60
C GLY A 354 -17.18 4.87 22.63
N ARG A 355 -17.41 5.10 21.33
CA ARG A 355 -17.25 4.12 20.25
C ARG A 355 -16.56 4.79 19.08
N ILE A 356 -15.68 4.08 18.38
CA ILE A 356 -14.89 4.64 17.27
C ILE A 356 -14.95 3.71 16.04
N PRO A 357 -15.04 4.22 14.80
CA PRO A 357 -15.10 3.36 13.62
C PRO A 357 -13.95 2.35 13.57
N THR A 358 -14.24 1.13 13.10
CA THR A 358 -13.23 0.08 12.96
C THR A 358 -12.23 0.34 11.84
N ARG A 359 -12.60 1.20 10.89
CA ARG A 359 -11.79 1.60 9.74
C ARG A 359 -11.76 3.11 9.63
N ILE A 360 -10.61 3.70 9.94
CA ILE A 360 -10.30 5.10 9.69
C ILE A 360 -9.09 5.10 8.76
N SER A 361 -9.35 5.26 7.46
CA SER A 361 -8.33 5.23 6.41
C SER A 361 -7.79 6.62 6.12
N GLN A 362 -6.54 6.66 5.69
CA GLN A 362 -5.85 7.86 5.27
C GLN A 362 -4.81 7.54 4.20
N GLN A 363 -4.38 8.58 3.50
CA GLN A 363 -3.18 8.55 2.67
C GLN A 363 -2.00 9.12 3.44
N LEU A 364 -0.92 8.34 3.52
CA LEU A 364 0.39 8.77 3.99
C LEU A 364 1.21 9.17 2.77
N ILE A 365 1.55 10.45 2.68
CA ILE A 365 2.13 11.04 1.48
C ILE A 365 3.58 11.45 1.76
N TYR A 366 4.50 10.92 0.96
CA TYR A 366 5.92 11.29 0.98
C TYR A 366 6.32 11.83 -0.39
N GLY A 367 6.80 13.07 -0.46
CA GLY A 367 7.01 13.75 -1.73
C GLY A 367 8.20 14.70 -1.79
N LYS A 368 8.72 14.92 -3.00
CA LYS A 368 9.70 15.98 -3.29
C LYS A 368 9.40 16.76 -4.58
N SER A 369 8.52 16.22 -5.42
CA SER A 369 8.14 16.76 -6.72
C SER A 369 6.62 16.61 -6.94
N ASN A 370 6.18 16.76 -8.19
CA ASN A 370 4.77 16.64 -8.56
C ASN A 370 4.21 15.22 -8.45
N LEU A 371 5.04 14.18 -8.38
CA LEU A 371 4.62 12.78 -8.20
C LEU A 371 5.08 12.26 -6.83
N PRO A 372 4.40 12.65 -5.73
CA PRO A 372 4.67 12.06 -4.43
C PRO A 372 4.20 10.61 -4.37
N SER A 373 4.77 9.84 -3.45
CA SER A 373 4.23 8.54 -3.07
C SER A 373 3.02 8.75 -2.17
N SER A 374 1.90 8.08 -2.46
CA SER A 374 0.69 8.11 -1.62
C SER A 374 0.34 6.68 -1.20
N ILE A 375 0.49 6.38 0.09
CA ILE A 375 0.37 5.04 0.66
C ILE A 375 -0.90 4.95 1.49
N ASN A 376 -1.80 4.03 1.11
CA ASN A 376 -3.03 3.86 1.84
C ASN A 376 -2.81 3.11 3.15
N VAL A 377 -3.26 3.67 4.26
CA VAL A 377 -3.13 3.05 5.59
C VAL A 377 -4.37 3.28 6.43
N ILE A 378 -4.61 2.39 7.39
CA ILE A 378 -5.64 2.56 8.42
C ILE A 378 -5.01 2.82 9.79
N LEU A 379 -5.70 3.59 10.64
CA LEU A 379 -5.33 3.71 12.05
C LEU A 379 -5.50 2.37 12.76
N VAL A 380 -4.69 2.12 13.80
CA VAL A 380 -4.78 0.93 14.64
C VAL A 380 -5.56 1.21 15.93
N ASN A 381 -6.13 0.16 16.51
CA ASN A 381 -6.91 0.23 17.74
C ASN A 381 -6.46 -0.88 18.72
N SER A 382 -6.62 -0.65 20.03
CA SER A 382 -6.25 -1.62 21.06
C SER A 382 -7.08 -2.91 21.05
N GLU A 383 -8.26 -2.90 20.45
CA GLU A 383 -9.13 -4.08 20.30
C GLU A 383 -8.67 -5.04 19.18
N GLU A 384 -7.78 -4.57 18.29
CA GLU A 384 -7.25 -5.41 17.22
C GLU A 384 -6.44 -6.58 17.78
N PHE A 385 -6.53 -7.74 17.13
CA PHE A 385 -5.86 -8.93 17.60
C PHE A 385 -4.33 -8.79 17.51
N VAL A 386 -3.67 -9.01 18.64
CA VAL A 386 -2.22 -9.16 18.74
C VAL A 386 -1.94 -10.54 19.33
N PRO A 387 -1.24 -11.43 18.63
CA PRO A 387 -0.91 -12.73 19.18
C PRO A 387 0.10 -12.57 20.33
N THR A 388 -0.19 -13.19 21.47
CA THR A 388 0.68 -13.16 22.65
C THR A 388 1.82 -14.16 22.53
N GLY A 389 3.00 -13.80 23.07
CA GLY A 389 4.17 -14.68 23.11
C GLY A 389 4.78 -15.04 21.75
N ARG A 390 4.49 -14.26 20.69
CA ARG A 390 5.03 -14.45 19.35
C ARG A 390 5.92 -13.29 18.94
N ASN A 391 7.01 -13.61 18.25
CA ASN A 391 7.84 -12.62 17.58
C ASN A 391 7.07 -11.96 16.42
N GLY A 392 7.36 -10.69 16.17
CA GLY A 392 6.95 -10.01 14.95
C GLY A 392 7.89 -10.38 13.79
N LEU A 393 7.29 -10.45 12.60
CA LEU A 393 8.01 -10.60 11.35
C LEU A 393 7.33 -9.73 10.31
N THR A 394 8.03 -8.69 9.86
CA THR A 394 7.59 -7.77 8.79
C THR A 394 8.61 -7.80 7.67
N TRP A 395 8.20 -7.74 6.42
CA TRP A 395 9.15 -7.66 5.30
C TRP A 395 8.65 -6.70 4.24
N GLY A 396 9.54 -6.25 3.37
CA GLY A 396 9.22 -5.31 2.30
C GLY A 396 10.40 -5.06 1.38
N GLN A 397 10.21 -4.13 0.45
CA GLN A 397 11.16 -3.82 -0.61
C GLN A 397 11.69 -2.39 -0.46
N SER A 398 12.95 -2.20 -0.84
CA SER A 398 13.59 -0.92 -1.09
C SER A 398 14.31 -0.97 -2.43
N VAL A 399 14.49 0.20 -3.05
CA VAL A 399 15.06 0.30 -4.40
C VAL A 399 16.23 1.26 -4.44
N ILE A 400 17.33 0.83 -5.05
CA ILE A 400 18.54 1.62 -5.18
C ILE A 400 19.12 1.47 -6.60
N GLY A 401 20.08 2.32 -6.97
CA GLY A 401 20.69 2.30 -8.31
C GLY A 401 19.78 2.95 -9.35
N SER A 402 20.23 3.13 -10.59
CA SER A 402 19.48 3.81 -11.65
C SER A 402 18.94 5.20 -11.21
N HIS A 403 19.75 5.93 -10.44
CA HIS A 403 19.40 7.21 -9.80
C HIS A 403 18.31 7.14 -8.71
N TYR A 404 18.01 5.96 -8.19
CA TYR A 404 17.13 5.80 -7.03
C TYR A 404 17.91 5.68 -5.73
N ASP A 405 17.42 6.38 -4.72
CA ASP A 405 17.73 6.14 -3.32
C ASP A 405 16.44 5.74 -2.59
N SER A 406 16.56 4.94 -1.54
CA SER A 406 15.43 4.57 -0.69
C SER A 406 15.76 4.68 0.79
N TRP A 407 14.74 5.02 1.57
CA TRP A 407 14.79 5.03 3.03
C TRP A 407 13.82 3.99 3.59
N LEU A 408 14.28 3.28 4.61
CA LEU A 408 13.46 2.38 5.42
C LEU A 408 13.22 3.03 6.78
N GLY A 409 11.96 3.14 7.17
CA GLY A 409 11.54 3.57 8.49
C GLY A 409 10.83 2.43 9.23
N ILE A 410 11.30 2.09 10.43
CA ILE A 410 10.73 1.06 11.30
C ILE A 410 10.20 1.75 12.54
N ILE A 411 8.94 1.49 12.90
CA ILE A 411 8.30 2.15 14.04
C ILE A 411 7.26 1.25 14.71
N HIS A 412 7.08 1.40 16.01
CA HIS A 412 5.97 0.78 16.72
C HIS A 412 4.63 1.25 16.14
N ARG A 413 3.70 0.36 15.82
CA ARG A 413 2.42 0.66 15.16
C ARG A 413 1.54 1.64 15.95
N GLY A 414 1.69 1.63 17.27
CA GLY A 414 0.92 2.40 18.24
C GLY A 414 0.00 1.52 19.09
N MET A 415 -0.37 1.99 20.29
CA MET A 415 -1.34 1.44 21.25
C MET A 415 -1.39 -0.08 21.54
N PRO A 416 -1.57 -0.44 22.83
CA PRO A 416 -0.90 0.13 24.00
C PRO A 416 0.46 -0.54 24.17
N GLU A 417 1.53 0.19 24.52
CA GLU A 417 2.61 -0.32 25.38
C GLU A 417 3.62 0.78 25.74
N SER A 418 4.42 0.51 26.78
CA SER A 418 5.10 1.48 27.66
C SER A 418 6.20 2.29 26.96
N PRO A 419 6.41 3.58 27.31
CA PRO A 419 7.60 4.34 26.91
C PRO A 419 8.93 3.70 27.30
N LYS A 420 8.92 2.68 28.17
CA LYS A 420 10.10 1.91 28.60
C LYS A 420 10.48 0.78 27.64
N ASP A 421 9.67 0.50 26.61
CA ASP A 421 10.03 -0.49 25.61
C ASP A 421 11.31 -0.04 24.91
N ASN A 422 12.27 -0.95 24.85
CA ASN A 422 13.57 -0.76 24.21
C ASN A 422 13.93 -2.08 23.52
N ASP A 423 13.08 -2.44 22.55
CA ASP A 423 13.15 -3.73 21.90
C ASP A 423 14.35 -3.77 20.96
N LEU A 424 15.06 -4.90 20.98
CA LEU A 424 16.09 -5.19 20.00
C LEU A 424 15.39 -5.72 18.74
N ILE A 425 15.50 -4.97 17.65
CA ILE A 425 15.03 -5.37 16.33
C ILE A 425 16.21 -5.85 15.50
N GLU A 426 15.99 -6.89 14.71
CA GLU A 426 16.95 -7.39 13.73
C GLU A 426 16.39 -7.16 12.33
N VAL A 427 17.21 -6.59 11.43
CA VAL A 427 16.87 -6.46 10.01
C VAL A 427 17.88 -7.25 9.21
N THR A 428 17.37 -8.18 8.42
CA THR A 428 18.14 -8.95 7.45
C THR A 428 17.80 -8.46 6.05
N PHE A 429 18.82 -8.12 5.27
CA PHE A 429 18.70 -7.63 3.91
C PHE A 429 19.02 -8.73 2.92
N TYR A 430 18.25 -8.77 1.83
CA TYR A 430 18.33 -9.76 0.78
C TYR A 430 18.37 -9.09 -0.58
N ASP A 431 19.11 -9.69 -1.49
CA ASP A 431 19.05 -9.38 -2.92
C ASP A 431 18.87 -10.67 -3.74
N ILE A 432 19.13 -10.59 -5.04
CA ILE A 432 19.02 -11.75 -5.95
C ILE A 432 20.02 -12.87 -5.67
N THR A 433 21.04 -12.64 -4.85
CA THR A 433 22.07 -13.63 -4.46
C THR A 433 21.76 -14.30 -3.13
N GLY A 434 20.87 -13.73 -2.31
CA GLY A 434 20.50 -14.25 -0.99
C GLY A 434 20.57 -13.18 0.09
N GLU A 435 20.84 -13.60 1.32
CA GLU A 435 21.13 -12.67 2.43
C GLU A 435 22.46 -11.95 2.16
N ILE A 436 22.44 -10.62 2.20
CA ILE A 436 23.63 -9.78 1.98
C ILE A 436 24.12 -9.10 3.25
N ALA A 437 23.22 -8.81 4.20
CA ALA A 437 23.57 -8.12 5.41
C ALA A 437 22.57 -8.40 6.53
N ARG A 438 23.04 -8.28 7.77
CA ARG A 438 22.22 -8.30 8.97
C ARG A 438 22.66 -7.21 9.91
N ARG A 439 21.68 -6.54 10.51
CA ARG A 439 21.88 -5.40 11.40
C ARG A 439 20.89 -5.44 12.55
N THR A 440 21.24 -4.82 13.66
CA THR A 440 20.35 -4.72 14.82
C THR A 440 20.26 -3.29 15.30
N TRP A 441 19.07 -2.91 15.75
CA TRP A 441 18.81 -1.61 16.36
C TRP A 441 17.97 -1.78 17.60
N ARG A 442 18.02 -0.76 18.44
CA ARG A 442 17.14 -0.62 19.59
C ARG A 442 16.09 0.42 19.27
N ILE A 443 14.83 0.06 19.50
CA ILE A 443 13.70 0.93 19.22
C ILE A 443 12.82 1.08 20.45
N SER A 444 12.39 2.31 20.67
CA SER A 444 11.49 2.66 21.77
C SER A 444 10.14 3.13 21.24
N TYR A 445 9.13 3.06 22.10
CA TYR A 445 7.78 3.48 21.75
C TYR A 445 7.76 4.92 21.22
N GLY A 446 7.17 5.11 20.04
CA GLY A 446 7.08 6.40 19.36
C GLY A 446 8.36 6.87 18.68
N VAL A 447 9.50 6.17 18.83
CA VAL A 447 10.74 6.50 18.11
C VAL A 447 10.85 5.61 16.87
N ALA A 448 11.26 6.21 15.74
CA ALA A 448 11.53 5.46 14.50
C ALA A 448 13.02 5.15 14.36
N VAL A 449 13.34 3.94 13.91
CA VAL A 449 14.63 3.67 13.25
C VAL A 449 14.48 4.06 11.79
N ARG A 450 15.37 4.90 11.28
CA ARG A 450 15.35 5.37 9.88
C ARG A 450 16.70 5.14 9.25
N ILE A 451 16.71 4.54 8.07
CA ILE A 451 17.93 4.05 7.42
C ILE A 451 17.91 4.46 5.95
N SER A 452 18.98 5.07 5.46
CA SER A 452 19.26 5.16 4.02
C SER A 452 19.84 3.83 3.55
N ILE A 453 19.13 3.11 2.68
CA ILE A 453 19.50 1.74 2.29
C ILE A 453 20.85 1.70 1.58
N LYS A 454 21.11 2.70 0.75
CA LYS A 454 22.36 2.83 0.00
C LYS A 454 23.55 3.09 0.92
N GLU A 455 23.38 3.93 1.94
CA GLU A 455 24.45 4.24 2.90
C GLU A 455 24.70 3.05 3.84
N GLU A 456 23.63 2.41 4.32
CA GLU A 456 23.72 1.29 5.27
C GLU A 456 24.40 0.06 4.66
N LEU A 457 24.20 -0.16 3.37
CA LEU A 457 24.68 -1.33 2.64
C LEU A 457 25.84 -1.01 1.69
N ALA A 458 26.53 0.11 1.90
CA ALA A 458 27.58 0.60 1.01
C ALA A 458 28.77 -0.38 0.86
N ASN A 459 28.98 -1.27 1.83
CA ASN A 459 30.08 -2.25 1.80
C ASN A 459 29.64 -3.60 1.22
N GLU A 460 28.34 -3.90 1.23
CA GLU A 460 27.77 -5.17 0.80
C GLU A 460 27.28 -5.13 -0.65
N ILE A 461 26.88 -3.96 -1.12
CA ILE A 461 26.34 -3.79 -2.46
C ILE A 461 27.48 -3.38 -3.40
N GLY A 462 27.66 -4.17 -4.45
CA GLY A 462 28.64 -3.89 -5.50
C GLY A 462 28.29 -2.67 -6.34
N SER A 463 28.94 -2.54 -7.50
CA SER A 463 28.64 -1.45 -8.43
C SER A 463 27.17 -1.50 -8.87
N LEU A 464 26.43 -0.44 -8.57
CA LEU A 464 25.04 -0.28 -8.99
C LEU A 464 24.97 0.08 -10.47
N SER A 465 23.98 -0.48 -11.18
CA SER A 465 23.69 -0.12 -12.56
C SER A 465 23.08 1.28 -12.63
N ASP A 466 23.42 2.03 -13.68
CA ASP A 466 22.76 3.30 -14.01
C ASP A 466 21.47 3.11 -14.83
N GLU A 467 21.21 1.89 -15.34
CA GLU A 467 20.10 1.59 -16.25
C GLU A 467 18.95 0.82 -15.60
N VAL A 468 19.27 -0.08 -14.68
CA VAL A 468 18.30 -1.00 -14.06
C VAL A 468 18.39 -0.86 -12.54
N PRO A 469 17.26 -0.59 -11.85
CA PRO A 469 17.26 -0.53 -10.40
C PRO A 469 17.56 -1.89 -9.77
N SER A 470 18.20 -1.87 -8.60
CA SER A 470 18.39 -3.04 -7.74
C SER A 470 17.32 -3.08 -6.66
N TYR A 471 16.71 -4.27 -6.50
CA TYR A 471 15.65 -4.51 -5.54
C TYR A 471 16.21 -5.19 -4.30
N ILE A 472 16.25 -4.45 -3.19
CA ILE A 472 16.71 -4.94 -1.89
C ILE A 472 15.48 -5.23 -1.05
N TRP A 473 15.33 -6.47 -0.62
CA TRP A 473 14.29 -6.84 0.33
C TRP A 473 14.85 -6.87 1.73
N TRP A 474 14.02 -6.53 2.71
CA TRP A 474 14.38 -6.59 4.12
C TRP A 474 13.36 -7.42 4.88
N VAL A 475 13.83 -8.12 5.90
CA VAL A 475 13.02 -8.85 6.88
C VAL A 475 13.36 -8.31 8.25
N ILE A 476 12.36 -7.83 8.96
CA ILE A 476 12.45 -7.28 10.30
C ILE A 476 11.87 -8.30 11.26
N THR A 477 12.72 -8.82 12.14
CA THR A 477 12.34 -9.70 13.25
C THR A 477 12.32 -8.89 14.53
N THR A 478 11.21 -8.96 15.27
CA THR A 478 11.02 -8.21 16.51
C THR A 478 10.52 -9.11 17.64
N PRO A 479 10.73 -8.76 18.91
CA PRO A 479 10.23 -9.55 20.05
C PRO A 479 8.70 -9.60 20.12
N LYS A 480 8.02 -8.61 19.53
CA LYS A 480 6.57 -8.43 19.57
C LYS A 480 6.03 -8.08 18.18
N PRO A 481 4.80 -8.50 17.79
CA PRO A 481 4.23 -8.29 16.46
C PRO A 481 3.52 -6.92 16.36
N VAL A 482 4.20 -5.87 16.80
CA VAL A 482 3.66 -4.52 16.97
C VAL A 482 4.48 -3.46 16.22
N TYR A 483 5.44 -3.87 15.39
CA TYR A 483 6.24 -2.96 14.58
C TYR A 483 5.76 -2.96 13.14
N TYR A 484 5.69 -1.76 12.57
CA TYR A 484 5.46 -1.54 11.16
C TYR A 484 6.71 -0.96 10.52
N ALA A 485 6.79 -1.13 9.21
CA ALA A 485 7.86 -0.57 8.41
C ALA A 485 7.30 0.08 7.17
N TYR A 486 8.01 1.09 6.67
CA TYR A 486 7.67 1.82 5.47
C TYR A 486 8.95 2.05 4.68
N SER A 487 8.85 1.86 3.38
CA SER A 487 9.93 2.14 2.45
C SER A 487 9.47 3.22 1.49
N VAL A 488 10.31 4.22 1.28
CA VAL A 488 10.09 5.26 0.27
C VAL A 488 11.32 5.37 -0.60
N THR A 489 11.09 5.39 -1.90
CA THR A 489 12.06 5.51 -2.97
C THR A 489 11.92 6.88 -3.64
N LEU A 490 13.05 7.52 -3.92
CA LEU A 490 13.14 8.79 -4.62
C LEU A 490 14.03 8.62 -5.86
N ASN A 491 13.55 9.05 -7.03
CA ASN A 491 14.43 9.30 -8.16
C ASN A 491 15.18 10.62 -7.94
N GLN A 492 16.50 10.57 -7.81
CA GLN A 492 17.34 11.74 -7.53
C GLN A 492 17.33 12.79 -8.65
N LYS A 493 17.05 12.40 -9.90
CA LYS A 493 17.03 13.32 -11.05
C LYS A 493 15.70 14.06 -11.18
N THR A 494 14.59 13.35 -11.06
CA THR A 494 13.25 13.93 -11.28
C THR A 494 12.56 14.37 -9.98
N GLY A 495 12.99 13.83 -8.85
CA GLY A 495 12.32 14.01 -7.57
C GLY A 495 11.04 13.19 -7.43
N ASN A 496 10.73 12.29 -8.36
CA ASN A 496 9.54 11.44 -8.31
C ASN A 496 9.68 10.41 -7.19
N CYS A 497 8.61 10.17 -6.44
CA CYS A 497 8.58 9.27 -5.30
C CYS A 497 7.62 8.10 -5.53
N SER A 498 7.98 6.96 -4.95
CA SER A 498 7.12 5.79 -4.79
C SER A 498 7.48 5.09 -3.49
N GLY A 499 6.54 4.41 -2.86
CA GLY A 499 6.77 3.80 -1.57
C GLY A 499 5.61 2.91 -1.16
N GLU A 500 5.85 2.11 -0.13
CA GLU A 500 4.88 1.14 0.37
C GLU A 500 5.15 0.80 1.85
N HIS A 501 4.12 0.29 2.54
CA HIS A 501 4.27 -0.29 3.86
C HIS A 501 4.79 -1.75 3.80
N GLY A 502 5.37 -2.24 4.89
CA GLY A 502 5.74 -3.65 5.05
C GLY A 502 4.52 -4.57 5.18
N PHE A 503 4.77 -5.87 4.97
CA PHE A 503 3.77 -6.96 4.98
C PHE A 503 3.72 -7.76 6.28
#